data_AF-A0A075LX25-F1
#
_entry.id   AF-A0A075LX25-F1
#
_cell.length_a   1.000
_cell.length_b   1.000
_cell.length_c   1.000
_cell.angle_alpha   90.00
_cell.angle_beta   90.00
_cell.angle_gamma   90.00
#
_symmetry.space_group_name_H-M   'P 1'
#
loop_
_entity.id
_entity.type
_entity.pdbx_description
1 polymer ?
#
loop_
_entity_poly.entity_id
_entity_poly.type
_entity_poly.pdbx_seq_one_letter_code
_entity_poly.pdbx_strand_id
1 'polypeptide(L)'
;MVEKDMLEVYELEKKASKKYMQEVKRLNEEKYRPIRALLVKLAIDSVIHKHLMEALLKSYREVRGLVKEIEAYKYIGPEEFVILKGFGEVIFPMPQDPRKKMGIDELVDEYLTEALEAPPLSEEYTTALEMIAQIHLESEKKMKEIYASLAKKELHPIFRDILSCIEKDEEQHYRILKKLTEISKKRRIAILRTYVHHLRVHLPIKQKFIVCL
;
A
#
# COMPACT_ATOMS: atom_id res chain seq x y z
N MET A 1 -11.37 -20.76 7.62
CA MET A 1 -10.97 -19.92 6.47
C MET A 1 -10.34 -18.60 6.92
N VAL A 2 -10.98 -17.85 7.84
CA VAL A 2 -10.47 -16.57 8.38
C VAL A 2 -9.03 -16.64 8.90
N GLU A 3 -8.69 -17.63 9.73
CA GLU A 3 -7.32 -17.74 10.29
C GLU A 3 -6.24 -17.94 9.21
N LYS A 4 -6.53 -18.70 8.14
CA LYS A 4 -5.59 -18.91 7.04
C LYS A 4 -5.34 -17.61 6.28
N ASP A 5 -6.42 -16.89 5.97
CA ASP A 5 -6.37 -15.61 5.27
C ASP A 5 -5.59 -14.56 6.10
N MET A 6 -5.81 -14.53 7.43
CA MET A 6 -5.06 -13.68 8.37
C MET A 6 -3.56 -14.03 8.43
N LEU A 7 -3.20 -15.32 8.46
CA LEU A 7 -1.80 -15.76 8.42
C LEU A 7 -1.11 -15.40 7.10
N GLU A 8 -1.82 -15.52 5.99
CA GLU A 8 -1.31 -15.14 4.68
C GLU A 8 -0.97 -13.65 4.63
N VAL A 9 -1.88 -12.80 5.09
CA VAL A 9 -1.66 -11.35 5.12
C VAL A 9 -0.53 -10.97 6.08
N TYR A 10 -0.47 -11.58 7.28
CA TYR A 10 0.65 -11.39 8.19
C TYR A 10 2.01 -11.64 7.52
N GLU A 11 2.13 -12.73 6.74
CA GLU A 11 3.36 -13.04 6.02
C GLU A 11 3.61 -12.11 4.82
N LEU A 12 2.57 -11.59 4.18
CA LEU A 12 2.69 -10.57 3.13
C LEU A 12 3.24 -9.26 3.71
N GLU A 13 2.67 -8.75 4.81
CA GLU A 13 3.09 -7.52 5.48
C GLU A 13 4.54 -7.58 5.99
N LYS A 14 4.90 -8.73 6.57
CA LYS A 14 6.26 -9.02 7.01
C LYS A 14 7.26 -9.05 5.85
N LYS A 15 6.85 -9.50 4.66
CA LYS A 15 7.69 -9.47 3.46
C LYS A 15 7.74 -8.07 2.87
N ALA A 16 6.62 -7.36 2.82
CA ALA A 16 6.50 -6.01 2.28
C ALA A 16 7.41 -5.04 3.03
N SER A 17 7.29 -4.96 4.36
CA SER A 17 8.16 -4.13 5.22
C SER A 17 9.64 -4.38 5.00
N LYS A 18 10.07 -5.65 4.88
CA LYS A 18 11.46 -6.00 4.59
C LYS A 18 11.92 -5.51 3.22
N LYS A 19 11.09 -5.72 2.18
CA LYS A 19 11.40 -5.29 0.82
C LYS A 19 11.48 -3.77 0.72
N TYR A 20 10.51 -3.05 1.29
CA TYR A 20 10.53 -1.58 1.33
C TYR A 20 11.82 -1.07 1.98
N MET A 21 12.23 -1.64 3.11
CA MET A 21 13.48 -1.27 3.77
C MET A 21 14.74 -1.64 2.98
N GLN A 22 14.71 -2.70 2.16
CA GLN A 22 15.80 -3.01 1.23
C GLN A 22 15.92 -1.94 0.15
N GLU A 23 14.80 -1.50 -0.42
CA GLU A 23 14.77 -0.43 -1.42
C GLU A 23 15.23 0.92 -0.85
N VAL A 24 14.83 1.25 0.38
CA VAL A 24 15.32 2.45 1.09
C VAL A 24 16.84 2.46 1.20
N LYS A 25 17.45 1.31 1.51
CA LYS A 25 18.91 1.18 1.63
C LYS A 25 19.59 1.25 0.26
N ARG A 26 18.97 0.70 -0.78
CA ARG A 26 19.47 0.75 -2.17
C ARG A 26 19.48 2.17 -2.72
N LEU A 27 18.48 2.98 -2.37
CA LEU A 27 18.29 4.35 -2.86
C LEU A 27 18.95 5.41 -1.95
N ASN A 28 20.19 5.20 -1.51
CA ASN A 28 20.85 6.04 -0.51
C ASN A 28 21.27 7.44 -1.00
N GLU A 29 21.33 7.68 -2.31
CA GLU A 29 21.70 8.99 -2.86
C GLU A 29 20.63 10.07 -2.59
N GLU A 30 21.06 11.33 -2.45
CA GLU A 30 20.15 12.45 -2.14
C GLU A 30 19.08 12.66 -3.21
N LYS A 31 19.41 12.36 -4.47
CA LYS A 31 18.46 12.44 -5.60
C LYS A 31 17.20 11.60 -5.35
N TYR A 32 17.30 10.49 -4.62
CA TYR A 32 16.20 9.56 -4.30
C TYR A 32 15.44 9.88 -3.02
N ARG A 33 15.79 10.97 -2.31
CA ARG A 33 15.19 11.30 -1.02
C ARG A 33 13.65 11.29 -1.01
N PRO A 34 12.93 11.84 -2.01
CA PRO A 34 11.46 11.79 -2.00
C PRO A 34 10.89 10.38 -2.07
N ILE A 35 11.46 9.52 -2.93
CA ILE A 35 11.03 8.12 -3.05
C ILE A 35 11.36 7.36 -1.77
N ARG A 36 12.53 7.59 -1.18
CA ARG A 36 12.87 6.98 0.10
C ARG A 36 11.87 7.34 1.18
N ALA A 37 11.44 8.60 1.26
CA ALA A 37 10.46 9.03 2.27
C ALA A 37 9.14 8.27 2.11
N LEU A 38 8.66 8.11 0.88
CA LEU A 38 7.50 7.29 0.58
C LEU A 38 7.71 5.82 0.99
N LEU A 39 8.83 5.21 0.60
CA LEU A 39 9.14 3.81 0.93
C LEU A 39 9.25 3.59 2.45
N VAL A 40 9.77 4.56 3.19
CA VAL A 40 9.81 4.52 4.66
C VAL A 40 8.40 4.54 5.24
N LYS A 41 7.50 5.38 4.71
CA LYS A 41 6.09 5.38 5.14
C LYS A 41 5.44 4.02 4.92
N LEU A 42 5.53 3.47 3.71
CA LEU A 42 4.99 2.15 3.37
C LEU A 42 5.59 1.04 4.26
N ALA A 43 6.90 1.11 4.54
CA ALA A 43 7.55 0.17 5.46
C ALA A 43 7.00 0.25 6.89
N ILE A 44 6.77 1.46 7.40
CA ILE A 44 6.21 1.69 8.74
C ILE A 44 4.79 1.12 8.81
N ASP A 45 3.96 1.42 7.82
CA ASP A 45 2.58 0.93 7.77
C ASP A 45 2.54 -0.59 7.76
N SER A 46 3.32 -1.24 6.88
CA SER A 46 3.39 -2.71 6.86
C SER A 46 3.89 -3.32 8.18
N VAL A 47 4.76 -2.63 8.93
CA VAL A 47 5.17 -3.10 10.26
C VAL A 47 4.01 -3.00 11.26
N ILE A 48 3.25 -1.91 11.22
CA ILE A 48 2.07 -1.71 12.07
C ILE A 48 1.00 -2.76 11.72
N HIS A 49 0.67 -2.92 10.44
CA HIS A 49 -0.32 -3.89 9.95
C HIS A 49 0.03 -5.31 10.34
N LYS A 50 1.30 -5.71 10.17
CA LYS A 50 1.82 -7.01 10.63
C LYS A 50 1.55 -7.24 12.12
N HIS A 51 1.84 -6.26 12.98
CA HIS A 51 1.64 -6.41 14.43
C HIS A 51 0.17 -6.39 14.83
N LEU A 52 -0.66 -5.59 14.16
CA LEU A 52 -2.12 -5.64 14.34
C LEU A 52 -2.66 -7.01 13.94
N MET A 53 -2.23 -7.56 12.81
CA MET A 53 -2.66 -8.88 12.35
C MET A 53 -2.21 -9.99 13.30
N GLU A 54 -0.99 -9.92 13.82
CA GLU A 54 -0.49 -10.84 14.85
C GLU A 54 -1.36 -10.81 16.12
N ALA A 55 -1.72 -9.61 16.58
CA ALA A 55 -2.60 -9.44 17.73
C ALA A 55 -4.00 -10.01 17.46
N LEU A 56 -4.60 -9.70 16.30
CA LEU A 56 -5.91 -10.25 15.89
C LEU A 56 -5.88 -11.78 15.83
N LEU A 57 -4.85 -12.37 15.24
CA LEU A 57 -4.66 -13.82 15.18
C LEU A 57 -4.58 -14.45 16.57
N LYS A 58 -3.82 -13.83 17.47
CA LYS A 58 -3.71 -14.29 18.86
C LYS A 58 -5.06 -14.24 19.57
N SER A 59 -5.77 -13.12 19.49
CA SER A 59 -7.10 -12.97 20.07
C SER A 59 -8.10 -13.96 19.49
N TYR A 60 -8.08 -14.20 18.18
CA TYR A 60 -8.95 -15.18 17.52
C TYR A 60 -8.71 -16.60 18.06
N ARG A 61 -7.44 -16.98 18.25
CA ARG A 61 -7.08 -18.29 18.82
C ARG A 61 -7.49 -18.44 20.27
N GLU A 62 -7.31 -17.40 21.08
CA GLU A 62 -7.72 -17.40 22.49
C GLU A 62 -9.23 -17.52 22.63
N VAL A 63 -10.01 -16.72 21.90
CA VAL A 63 -11.48 -16.80 21.89
C VAL A 63 -11.94 -18.18 21.45
N ARG A 64 -11.32 -18.76 20.40
CA ARG A 64 -11.63 -20.13 19.95
C ARG A 64 -11.29 -21.17 21.02
N GLY A 65 -10.22 -20.99 21.78
CA GLY A 65 -9.86 -21.84 22.92
C GLY A 65 -10.92 -21.78 24.01
N LEU A 66 -11.33 -20.57 24.40
CA LEU A 66 -12.39 -20.36 25.39
C LEU A 66 -13.71 -21.00 24.96
N VAL A 67 -14.12 -20.84 23.69
CA VAL A 67 -15.35 -21.49 23.18
C VAL A 67 -15.28 -23.02 23.33
N LYS A 68 -14.12 -23.63 23.06
CA LYS A 68 -13.93 -25.08 23.27
C LYS A 68 -13.98 -25.47 24.75
N GLU A 69 -13.42 -24.66 25.64
CA GLU A 69 -13.52 -24.90 27.09
C GLU A 69 -14.96 -24.75 27.61
N ILE A 70 -15.74 -23.87 26.96
CA ILE A 70 -17.17 -23.66 27.21
C ILE A 70 -18.04 -24.79 26.62
N GLU A 71 -17.46 -25.82 25.97
CA GLU A 71 -18.15 -27.10 25.58
C GLU A 71 -18.74 -27.88 26.78
N ALA A 72 -18.71 -27.34 28.00
CA ALA A 72 -19.66 -27.67 29.07
C ALA A 72 -21.14 -27.40 28.70
N TYR A 73 -21.44 -26.68 27.61
CA TYR A 73 -22.79 -26.52 27.03
C TYR A 73 -23.04 -27.46 25.85
N LYS A 74 -23.07 -28.77 26.14
CA LYS A 74 -23.29 -29.93 25.24
C LYS A 74 -24.52 -29.90 24.31
N TYR A 75 -25.27 -28.82 24.21
CA TYR A 75 -26.58 -28.78 23.54
C TYR A 75 -26.70 -27.76 22.39
N ILE A 76 -25.64 -27.03 22.05
CA ILE A 76 -25.66 -26.10 20.92
C ILE A 76 -24.60 -26.55 19.93
N GLY A 77 -25.03 -26.89 18.71
CA GLY A 77 -24.13 -27.43 17.68
C GLY A 77 -23.09 -26.38 17.24
N PRO A 78 -21.89 -26.79 16.80
CA PRO A 78 -20.82 -25.89 16.38
C PRO A 78 -21.19 -24.98 15.18
N GLU A 79 -22.30 -25.28 14.50
CA GLU A 79 -22.87 -24.51 13.38
C GLU A 79 -23.77 -23.33 13.85
N GLU A 80 -24.11 -23.23 15.14
CA GLU A 80 -25.10 -22.27 15.69
C GLU A 80 -24.49 -21.10 16.50
N PHE A 81 -23.17 -20.92 16.46
CA PHE A 81 -22.55 -19.77 17.09
C PHE A 81 -22.69 -18.50 16.23
N VAL A 82 -23.70 -17.69 16.53
CA VAL A 82 -23.72 -16.26 16.15
C VAL A 82 -23.08 -15.49 17.30
N ILE A 83 -21.89 -14.92 17.07
CA ILE A 83 -21.34 -13.91 17.99
C ILE A 83 -22.28 -12.69 17.91
N LEU A 84 -23.10 -12.50 18.94
CA LEU A 84 -24.04 -11.38 19.03
C LEU A 84 -23.29 -10.05 18.99
N LYS A 85 -23.79 -9.13 18.15
CA LYS A 85 -23.34 -7.73 18.06
C LYS A 85 -23.65 -6.97 19.35
N GLY A 86 -22.63 -6.32 19.94
CA GLY A 86 -22.72 -5.32 21.02
C GLY A 86 -21.70 -5.63 22.12
N PHE A 87 -20.80 -4.74 22.55
CA PHE A 87 -20.93 -3.33 22.92
C PHE A 87 -19.60 -2.56 22.73
N GLY A 88 -19.68 -1.25 22.50
CA GLY A 88 -18.54 -0.32 22.67
C GLY A 88 -18.57 0.88 21.72
N GLU A 89 -19.41 1.88 21.98
CA GLU A 89 -19.21 3.23 21.42
C GLU A 89 -18.01 3.89 22.12
N VAL A 90 -17.05 4.39 21.34
CA VAL A 90 -16.00 5.28 21.84
C VAL A 90 -16.11 6.60 21.08
N ILE A 91 -16.53 7.65 21.80
CA ILE A 91 -16.49 9.05 21.36
C ILE A 91 -15.07 9.56 21.63
N PHE A 92 -14.36 10.00 20.58
CA PHE A 92 -13.13 10.79 20.74
C PHE A 92 -13.42 12.26 20.41
N PRO A 93 -12.98 13.22 21.26
CA PRO A 93 -13.06 14.64 20.93
C PRO A 93 -12.06 14.98 19.82
N MET A 94 -12.56 15.63 18.76
CA MET A 94 -11.74 16.22 17.71
C MET A 94 -10.95 17.43 18.24
N PRO A 95 -9.70 17.64 17.80
CA PRO A 95 -8.99 18.90 17.99
C PRO A 95 -9.72 20.07 17.30
N GLN A 96 -9.69 21.22 17.97
CA GLN A 96 -10.44 22.45 17.68
C GLN A 96 -9.81 23.38 16.62
N ASP A 97 -8.85 22.92 15.79
CA ASP A 97 -8.34 23.75 14.68
C ASP A 97 -8.55 23.10 13.29
N PRO A 98 -9.53 23.59 12.51
CA PRO A 98 -9.95 23.03 11.22
C PRO A 98 -9.24 23.63 9.98
N ARG A 99 -8.14 24.39 10.13
CA ARG A 99 -7.55 25.18 9.02
C ARG A 99 -6.43 24.49 8.22
N LYS A 100 -6.65 23.23 7.86
CA LYS A 100 -6.32 22.60 6.56
C LYS A 100 -6.69 21.12 6.70
N LYS A 101 -7.99 20.82 6.63
CA LYS A 101 -8.45 19.46 6.32
C LYS A 101 -8.17 19.21 4.83
N MET A 102 -6.89 19.10 4.46
CA MET A 102 -6.59 18.29 3.31
C MET A 102 -6.72 16.84 3.76
N GLY A 103 -7.42 16.02 2.97
CA GLY A 103 -7.33 14.58 3.16
C GLY A 103 -5.86 14.17 3.07
N ILE A 104 -5.42 13.18 3.85
CA ILE A 104 -4.06 12.61 3.69
C ILE A 104 -3.84 12.24 2.22
N ASP A 105 -4.89 11.81 1.51
CA ASP A 105 -4.93 11.60 0.06
C ASP A 105 -4.53 12.82 -0.77
N GLU A 106 -5.08 14.00 -0.46
CA GLU A 106 -4.77 15.26 -1.16
C GLU A 106 -3.35 15.73 -0.86
N LEU A 107 -2.85 15.46 0.35
CA LEU A 107 -1.50 15.83 0.79
C LEU A 107 -0.44 14.91 0.19
N VAL A 108 -0.76 13.62 0.05
CA VAL A 108 0.07 12.65 -0.67
C VAL A 108 0.06 12.97 -2.16
N ASP A 109 -1.08 13.34 -2.74
CA ASP A 109 -1.16 13.72 -4.15
C ASP A 109 -0.41 15.02 -4.46
N GLU A 110 -0.56 16.05 -3.62
CA GLU A 110 0.19 17.30 -3.72
C GLU A 110 1.70 17.03 -3.54
N TYR A 111 2.09 16.24 -2.53
CA TYR A 111 3.48 15.86 -2.30
C TYR A 111 4.08 15.05 -3.46
N LEU A 112 3.36 14.07 -3.99
CA LEU A 112 3.81 13.26 -5.13
C LEU A 112 3.91 14.12 -6.39
N THR A 113 2.97 15.03 -6.60
CA THR A 113 3.00 15.96 -7.73
C THR A 113 4.20 16.90 -7.59
N GLU A 114 4.36 17.61 -6.48
CA GLU A 114 5.47 18.53 -6.27
C GLU A 114 6.84 17.84 -6.29
N ALA A 115 6.98 16.70 -5.60
CA ALA A 115 8.25 16.01 -5.48
C ALA A 115 8.66 15.25 -6.75
N LEU A 116 7.68 14.79 -7.55
CA LEU A 116 7.93 14.05 -8.78
C LEU A 116 7.75 14.89 -10.04
N GLU A 117 7.28 16.14 -9.96
CA GLU A 117 7.20 17.12 -11.07
C GLU A 117 8.36 18.14 -11.08
N ALA A 118 9.16 18.24 -10.02
CA ALA A 118 10.39 19.04 -9.95
C ALA A 118 11.48 18.61 -10.99
N PRO A 119 12.47 19.47 -11.33
CA PRO A 119 13.21 19.44 -12.61
C PRO A 119 14.22 18.28 -12.75
N PRO A 120 14.76 18.07 -13.97
CA PRO A 120 14.52 16.86 -14.75
C PRO A 120 15.00 15.59 -14.05
N LEU A 121 14.07 14.65 -13.83
CA LEU A 121 14.40 13.30 -13.41
C LEU A 121 15.24 12.62 -14.49
N SER A 122 16.39 12.07 -14.12
CA SER A 122 17.21 11.28 -15.03
C SER A 122 16.45 10.03 -15.49
N GLU A 123 16.85 9.45 -16.61
CA GLU A 123 16.32 8.16 -17.09
C GLU A 123 16.52 7.05 -16.04
N GLU A 124 17.65 7.09 -15.34
CA GLU A 124 17.97 6.22 -14.21
C GLU A 124 16.91 6.34 -13.10
N TYR A 125 16.54 7.55 -12.70
CA TYR A 125 15.54 7.80 -11.67
C TYR A 125 14.15 7.33 -12.09
N THR A 126 13.77 7.61 -13.34
CA THR A 126 12.48 7.19 -13.91
C THR A 126 12.35 5.66 -13.95
N THR A 127 13.46 4.98 -14.26
CA THR A 127 13.52 3.51 -14.27
C THR A 127 13.45 2.94 -12.87
N ALA A 128 14.13 3.55 -11.89
CA ALA A 128 14.04 3.13 -10.49
C ALA A 128 12.60 3.22 -9.95
N LEU A 129 11.89 4.31 -10.25
CA LEU A 129 10.47 4.49 -9.90
C LEU A 129 9.58 3.37 -10.44
N GLU A 130 9.72 3.08 -11.74
CA GLU A 130 8.92 2.05 -12.40
C GLU A 130 9.20 0.67 -11.82
N MET A 131 10.47 0.32 -11.61
CA MET A 131 10.83 -0.97 -11.02
C MET A 131 10.24 -1.14 -9.62
N ILE A 132 10.35 -0.13 -8.76
CA ILE A 132 9.82 -0.16 -7.40
C ILE A 132 8.30 -0.31 -7.42
N ALA A 133 7.62 0.51 -8.22
CA ALA A 133 6.17 0.40 -8.36
C ALA A 133 5.76 -1.00 -8.80
N GLN A 134 6.40 -1.55 -9.84
CA GLN A 134 6.09 -2.87 -10.39
C GLN A 134 6.31 -4.00 -9.38
N ILE A 135 7.40 -3.94 -8.59
CA ILE A 135 7.75 -4.97 -7.59
C ILE A 135 6.70 -5.06 -6.49
N HIS A 136 6.13 -3.92 -6.09
CA HIS A 136 5.28 -3.82 -4.92
C HIS A 136 3.77 -3.85 -5.25
N LEU A 137 3.37 -3.35 -6.43
CA LEU A 137 1.96 -3.15 -6.80
C LEU A 137 1.11 -4.43 -6.68
N GLU A 138 1.63 -5.57 -7.12
CA GLU A 138 0.90 -6.86 -7.02
C GLU A 138 0.74 -7.33 -5.57
N SER A 139 1.71 -7.02 -4.70
CA SER A 139 1.60 -7.37 -3.28
C SER A 139 0.53 -6.52 -2.61
N GLU A 140 0.54 -5.21 -2.84
CA GLU A 140 -0.49 -4.28 -2.32
C GLU A 140 -1.88 -4.64 -2.81
N LYS A 141 -2.02 -4.93 -4.11
CA LYS A 141 -3.31 -5.38 -4.68
C LYS A 141 -3.82 -6.63 -3.97
N LYS A 142 -2.94 -7.60 -3.74
CA LYS A 142 -3.30 -8.85 -3.06
C LYS A 142 -3.67 -8.61 -1.60
N MET A 143 -2.91 -7.81 -0.87
CA MET A 143 -3.19 -7.49 0.54
C MET A 143 -4.55 -6.80 0.67
N LYS A 144 -4.81 -5.77 -0.13
CA LYS A 144 -6.12 -5.11 -0.23
C LYS A 144 -7.27 -6.11 -0.45
N GLU A 145 -7.14 -7.01 -1.43
CA GLU A 145 -8.20 -7.99 -1.72
C GLU A 145 -8.47 -8.93 -0.54
N ILE A 146 -7.43 -9.37 0.16
CA ILE A 146 -7.59 -10.25 1.33
C ILE A 146 -8.18 -9.47 2.51
N TYR A 147 -7.71 -8.27 2.80
CA TYR A 147 -8.27 -7.42 3.86
C TYR A 147 -9.76 -7.11 3.61
N ALA A 148 -10.15 -6.80 2.37
CA ALA A 148 -11.55 -6.59 2.00
C ALA A 148 -12.40 -7.87 2.21
N SER A 149 -11.83 -9.04 1.92
CA SER A 149 -12.47 -10.34 2.16
C SER A 149 -12.61 -10.63 3.66
N LEU A 150 -11.57 -10.37 4.45
CA LEU A 150 -11.55 -10.55 5.90
C LEU A 150 -12.57 -9.63 6.59
N ALA A 151 -12.58 -8.34 6.25
CA ALA A 151 -13.53 -7.38 6.80
C ALA A 151 -14.99 -7.78 6.53
N LYS A 152 -15.30 -8.35 5.37
CA LYS A 152 -16.65 -8.83 5.04
C LYS A 152 -17.06 -10.08 5.83
N LYS A 153 -16.12 -10.97 6.11
CA LYS A 153 -16.37 -12.23 6.83
C LYS A 153 -16.39 -12.04 8.35
N GLU A 154 -15.74 -11.00 8.85
CA GLU A 154 -15.59 -10.75 10.28
C GLU A 154 -16.89 -10.28 10.91
N LEU A 155 -17.33 -10.99 11.95
CA LEU A 155 -18.57 -10.70 12.66
C LEU A 155 -18.33 -9.74 13.83
N HIS A 156 -17.15 -9.82 14.46
CA HIS A 156 -16.83 -8.99 15.61
C HIS A 156 -16.59 -7.54 15.16
N PRO A 157 -17.37 -6.55 15.63
CA PRO A 157 -17.34 -5.18 15.10
C PRO A 157 -15.96 -4.53 15.20
N ILE A 158 -15.26 -4.71 16.34
CA ILE A 158 -13.91 -4.16 16.53
C ILE A 158 -12.93 -4.73 15.50
N PHE A 159 -12.98 -6.04 15.24
CA PHE A 159 -12.05 -6.67 14.30
C PHE A 159 -12.36 -6.24 12.88
N ARG A 160 -13.65 -6.19 12.52
CA ARG A 160 -14.09 -5.68 11.22
C ARG A 160 -13.62 -4.25 10.98
N ASP A 161 -13.76 -3.37 11.98
CA ASP A 161 -13.41 -1.96 11.83
C ASP A 161 -11.89 -1.79 11.69
N ILE A 162 -11.08 -2.54 12.46
CA ILE A 162 -9.62 -2.59 12.27
C ILE A 162 -9.26 -3.07 10.86
N LEU A 163 -9.84 -4.20 10.42
CA LEU A 163 -9.58 -4.75 9.09
C LEU A 163 -10.00 -3.79 7.97
N SER A 164 -11.10 -3.07 8.14
CA SER A 164 -11.59 -2.07 7.18
C SER A 164 -10.72 -0.81 7.14
N CYS A 165 -10.15 -0.41 8.29
CA CYS A 165 -9.18 0.68 8.33
C CYS A 165 -7.89 0.30 7.59
N ILE A 166 -7.38 -0.92 7.81
CA ILE A 166 -6.19 -1.41 7.11
C ILE A 166 -6.48 -1.55 5.61
N GLU A 167 -7.63 -2.11 5.22
CA GLU A 167 -8.05 -2.22 3.81
C GLU A 167 -8.00 -0.88 3.07
N LYS A 168 -8.43 0.20 3.71
CA LYS A 168 -8.36 1.56 3.13
C LYS A 168 -6.93 2.05 2.99
N ASP A 169 -6.06 1.75 3.94
CA ASP A 169 -4.64 2.12 3.87
C ASP A 169 -3.94 1.36 2.72
N GLU A 170 -4.18 0.06 2.59
CA GLU A 170 -3.68 -0.77 1.48
C GLU A 170 -4.19 -0.27 0.11
N GLU A 171 -5.45 0.18 0.04
CA GLU A 171 -5.99 0.83 -1.16
C GLU A 171 -5.25 2.14 -1.48
N GLN A 172 -4.88 2.93 -0.48
CA GLN A 172 -4.06 4.12 -0.68
C GLN A 172 -2.66 3.75 -1.18
N HIS A 173 -2.01 2.76 -0.58
CA HIS A 173 -0.68 2.29 -1.01
C HIS A 173 -0.71 1.84 -2.48
N TYR A 174 -1.72 1.04 -2.84
CA TYR A 174 -1.95 0.60 -4.22
C TYR A 174 -2.11 1.79 -5.18
N ARG A 175 -2.93 2.79 -4.82
CA ARG A 175 -3.13 4.00 -5.64
C ARG A 175 -1.84 4.78 -5.84
N ILE A 176 -1.05 4.96 -4.78
CA ILE A 176 0.23 5.67 -4.84
C ILE A 176 1.18 4.96 -5.82
N LEU A 177 1.38 3.65 -5.66
CA LEU A 177 2.27 2.88 -6.54
C LEU A 177 1.78 2.88 -7.99
N LYS A 178 0.47 2.82 -8.20
CA LYS A 178 -0.12 2.94 -9.55
C LYS A 178 0.18 4.30 -10.17
N LYS A 179 0.01 5.40 -9.42
CA LYS A 179 0.35 6.75 -9.87
C LYS A 179 1.84 6.89 -10.21
N LEU A 180 2.73 6.30 -9.39
CA LEU A 180 4.17 6.28 -9.71
C LEU A 180 4.45 5.63 -11.08
N THR A 181 3.71 4.56 -11.41
CA THR A 181 3.83 3.86 -12.69
C THR A 181 3.34 4.72 -13.86
N GLU A 182 2.28 5.50 -13.66
CA GLU A 182 1.73 6.40 -14.67
C GLU A 182 2.69 7.58 -14.93
N ILE A 183 3.22 8.18 -13.86
CA ILE A 183 4.19 9.27 -13.92
C ILE A 183 5.47 8.81 -14.63
N SER A 184 6.00 7.62 -14.28
CA SER A 184 7.22 7.10 -14.90
C SER A 184 7.05 6.87 -16.40
N LYS A 185 5.92 6.30 -16.84
CA LYS A 185 5.58 6.12 -18.26
C LYS A 185 5.47 7.44 -19.01
N LYS A 186 4.73 8.41 -18.45
CA LYS A 186 4.56 9.75 -19.06
C LYS A 186 5.92 10.43 -19.26
N ARG A 187 6.80 10.34 -18.28
CA ARG A 187 8.16 10.91 -18.34
C ARG A 187 9.06 10.18 -19.33
N ARG A 188 9.02 8.85 -19.40
CA ARG A 188 9.79 8.10 -20.41
C ARG A 188 9.42 8.52 -21.82
N ILE A 189 8.13 8.70 -22.11
CA ILE A 189 7.67 9.22 -23.41
C ILE A 189 8.21 10.63 -23.67
N ALA A 190 8.23 11.51 -22.66
CA ALA A 190 8.78 12.85 -22.79
C ALA A 190 10.29 12.84 -23.09
N ILE A 191 11.07 12.01 -22.39
CA ILE A 191 12.51 11.83 -22.63
C ILE A 191 12.77 11.37 -24.07
N LEU A 192 12.04 10.35 -24.53
CA LEU A 192 12.14 9.83 -25.90
C LEU A 192 11.78 10.90 -26.94
N ARG A 193 10.76 11.72 -26.70
CA ARG A 193 10.38 12.83 -27.59
C ARG A 193 11.50 13.86 -27.70
N THR A 194 12.12 14.24 -26.58
CA THR A 194 13.26 15.17 -26.57
C THR A 194 14.45 14.59 -27.33
N TYR A 195 14.75 13.30 -27.14
CA TYR A 195 15.83 12.62 -27.85
C TYR A 195 15.57 12.56 -29.36
N VAL A 196 14.37 12.19 -29.80
CA VAL A 196 13.97 12.19 -31.21
C VAL A 196 14.02 13.60 -31.81
N HIS A 197 13.60 14.62 -31.07
CA HIS A 197 13.71 16.01 -31.51
C HIS A 197 15.18 16.42 -31.71
N HIS A 198 16.04 16.13 -30.74
CA HIS A 198 17.47 16.41 -30.83
C HIS A 198 18.11 15.71 -32.04
N LEU A 199 17.80 14.43 -32.27
CA LEU A 199 18.24 13.68 -33.45
C LEU A 199 17.73 14.33 -34.75
N ARG A 200 16.46 14.73 -34.82
CA ARG A 200 15.90 15.39 -36.02
C ARG A 200 16.54 16.74 -36.34
N VAL A 201 16.92 17.51 -35.32
CA VAL A 201 17.52 18.84 -35.46
C VAL A 201 19.01 18.73 -35.81
N HIS A 202 19.75 17.83 -35.16
CA HIS A 202 21.21 17.78 -35.24
C HIS A 202 21.79 16.70 -36.16
N LEU A 203 20.99 15.77 -36.72
CA LEU A 203 21.49 14.83 -37.73
C LEU A 203 21.67 15.51 -39.10
N PRO A 204 22.79 15.26 -39.79
CA PRO A 204 22.99 15.74 -41.16
C PRO A 204 21.93 15.14 -42.11
N ILE A 205 21.52 15.91 -43.13
CA ILE A 205 20.39 15.61 -44.04
C ILE A 205 20.44 14.19 -44.64
N LYS A 206 21.63 13.65 -44.89
CA LYS A 206 21.82 12.28 -45.43
C LYS A 206 21.40 11.15 -44.46
N GLN A 207 21.28 11.42 -43.16
CA GLN A 207 20.87 10.44 -42.14
C GLN A 207 19.41 10.60 -41.68
N LYS A 208 18.71 11.68 -42.08
CA LYS A 208 17.32 11.92 -41.70
C LYS A 208 16.31 10.95 -42.34
N PHE A 209 16.68 10.31 -43.45
CA PHE A 209 15.82 9.36 -44.18
C PHE A 209 15.68 7.98 -43.50
N ILE A 210 16.54 7.64 -42.53
CA ILE A 210 16.50 6.33 -41.86
C ILE A 210 15.54 6.33 -40.65
N VAL A 211 15.22 7.50 -40.08
CA VAL A 211 14.44 7.65 -38.83
C VAL A 211 12.93 7.80 -39.07
N CYS A 212 12.46 7.66 -40.32
CA CYS A 212 11.06 7.84 -40.72
C CYS A 212 10.33 6.56 -41.18
N LEU A 213 10.94 5.38 -40.98
CA LEU A 213 10.28 4.06 -41.13
C LEU A 213 10.13 3.42 -39.74
#